data_AF-A0A2K3UTQ5-F1
#
_entry.id   AF-A0A2K3UTQ5-F1
#
_cell.length_a   1.000
_cell.length_b   1.000
_cell.length_c   1.000
_cell.angle_alpha   90.00
_cell.angle_beta   90.00
_cell.angle_gamma   90.00
#
_symmetry.space_group_name_H-M   'P 1'
#
loop_
_entity.id
_entity.type
_entity.pdbx_description
1 polymer ?
#
loop_
_entity_poly.entity_id
_entity_poly.type
_entity_poly.pdbx_seq_one_letter_code
_entity_poly.pdbx_strand_id
1 'polypeptide(L)'
;MKLPALAVALLSGVASSSTLLDFTPGEPTWYARNDTVMGGVSSSQVRVGGGVLLFTGQVRLENNGGFSGIRSNPGRFDLSGFSSLKLRVKGDGKRYALQLGTSTRNGVTYRNEFGTVAGQWIEVTIPLNSLRATRSGERVAGPPLDPSRVIFFGLTIGNNRAERFALEVDWIKGQ
;
A
#
# COMPACT_ATOMS: atom_id res chain seq x y z
N MET A 1 -35.42 21.32 39.14
CA MET A 1 -34.81 22.06 38.01
C MET A 1 -34.02 21.05 37.20
N LYS A 2 -34.49 20.63 36.02
CA LYS A 2 -33.82 19.64 35.15
C LYS A 2 -33.12 20.40 34.03
N LEU A 3 -31.80 20.26 33.91
CA LEU A 3 -31.01 20.82 32.79
C LEU A 3 -31.32 20.03 31.50
N PRO A 4 -31.37 20.66 30.32
CA PRO A 4 -31.53 19.95 29.07
C PRO A 4 -30.18 19.36 28.61
N ALA A 5 -30.21 18.12 28.14
CA ALA A 5 -29.07 17.49 27.49
C ALA A 5 -28.85 18.12 26.10
N LEU A 6 -27.66 18.67 25.88
CA LEU A 6 -27.25 19.21 24.58
C LEU A 6 -26.91 18.04 23.64
N ALA A 7 -27.74 17.81 22.63
CA ALA A 7 -27.45 16.86 21.57
C ALA A 7 -26.39 17.46 20.64
N VAL A 8 -25.16 16.92 20.69
CA VAL A 8 -24.12 17.22 19.71
C VAL A 8 -24.40 16.40 18.46
N ALA A 9 -24.94 17.03 17.43
CA ALA A 9 -25.04 16.44 16.10
C ALA A 9 -23.63 16.39 15.49
N LEU A 10 -23.05 15.20 15.38
CA LEU A 10 -21.84 14.98 14.58
C LEU A 10 -22.23 15.07 13.10
N LEU A 11 -21.96 16.22 12.48
CA LEU A 11 -21.93 16.36 11.03
C LEU A 11 -20.72 15.55 10.53
N SER A 12 -20.96 14.30 10.12
CA SER A 12 -20.00 13.54 9.32
C SER A 12 -19.88 14.23 7.96
N GLY A 13 -18.94 15.15 7.84
CA GLY A 13 -18.55 15.73 6.55
C GLY A 13 -18.14 14.58 5.62
N VAL A 14 -18.74 14.56 4.42
CA VAL A 14 -18.28 13.65 3.37
C VAL A 14 -16.86 14.09 3.02
N ALA A 15 -15.86 13.34 3.48
CA ALA A 15 -14.49 13.58 3.07
C ALA A 15 -14.44 13.45 1.55
N SER A 16 -14.15 14.55 0.85
CA SER A 16 -13.99 14.56 -0.59
C SER A 16 -12.87 13.59 -0.97
N SER A 17 -13.24 12.46 -1.57
CA SER A 17 -12.29 11.45 -1.99
C SER A 17 -11.82 11.70 -3.42
N SER A 18 -10.51 11.69 -3.64
CA SER A 18 -9.90 11.89 -4.96
C SER A 18 -9.16 10.64 -5.41
N THR A 19 -9.41 10.19 -6.65
CA THR A 19 -8.67 9.09 -7.27
C THR A 19 -7.22 9.49 -7.48
N LEU A 20 -6.31 8.66 -6.97
CA LEU A 20 -4.87 8.79 -7.16
C LEU A 20 -4.36 7.78 -8.19
N LEU A 21 -4.91 6.57 -8.15
CA LEU A 21 -4.64 5.47 -9.09
C LEU A 21 -5.92 4.69 -9.32
N ASP A 22 -6.31 4.48 -10.57
CA ASP A 22 -7.39 3.57 -11.01
C ASP A 22 -6.94 2.61 -12.13
N PHE A 23 -5.63 2.56 -12.40
CA PHE A 23 -4.97 1.62 -13.29
C PHE A 23 -5.50 1.67 -14.73
N THR A 24 -5.96 2.85 -15.16
CA THR A 24 -6.30 3.16 -16.55
C THR A 24 -5.07 3.62 -17.35
N PRO A 25 -5.14 3.65 -18.70
CA PRO A 25 -4.02 4.11 -19.52
C PRO A 25 -3.60 5.55 -19.18
N GLY A 26 -2.28 5.78 -19.13
CA GLY A 26 -1.69 7.08 -18.78
C GLY A 26 -1.13 7.15 -17.35
N GLU A 27 -1.44 6.16 -16.51
CA GLU A 27 -0.85 6.04 -15.18
C GLU A 27 0.58 5.43 -15.20
N PRO A 28 1.36 5.62 -14.12
CA PRO A 28 2.69 5.01 -14.02
C PRO A 28 2.65 3.49 -14.16
N THR A 29 3.57 2.96 -14.96
CA THR A 29 3.75 1.51 -15.07
C THR A 29 4.33 0.93 -13.79
N TRP A 30 4.11 -0.36 -13.57
CA TRP A 30 4.53 -1.08 -12.37
C TRP A 30 5.53 -2.18 -12.71
N TYR A 31 6.39 -2.53 -11.76
CA TYR A 31 7.38 -3.60 -11.92
C TYR A 31 7.62 -4.36 -10.61
N ALA A 32 8.10 -5.59 -10.73
CA ALA A 32 8.42 -6.46 -9.59
C ALA A 32 9.73 -6.05 -8.90
N ARG A 33 9.76 -6.16 -7.57
CA ARG A 33 10.92 -5.95 -6.70
C ARG A 33 10.90 -7.01 -5.58
N ASN A 34 11.62 -8.09 -5.81
CA ASN A 34 11.69 -9.24 -4.91
C ASN A 34 12.98 -9.24 -4.06
N ASP A 35 13.14 -10.26 -3.22
CA ASP A 35 14.25 -10.49 -2.29
C ASP A 35 15.56 -10.98 -2.94
N THR A 36 15.68 -10.92 -4.26
CA THR A 36 16.79 -11.52 -5.03
C THR A 36 18.17 -10.92 -4.73
N VAL A 37 18.23 -9.71 -4.18
CA VAL A 37 19.51 -9.02 -3.88
C VAL A 37 20.36 -9.79 -2.87
N MET A 38 19.74 -10.49 -1.93
CA MET A 38 20.44 -11.31 -0.92
C MET A 38 20.40 -12.82 -1.22
N GLY A 39 20.10 -13.19 -2.47
CA GLY A 39 19.94 -14.59 -2.87
C GLY A 39 18.55 -15.17 -2.61
N GLY A 40 17.58 -14.36 -2.21
CA GLY A 40 16.18 -14.78 -2.09
C GLY A 40 15.63 -15.30 -3.42
N VAL A 41 14.73 -16.26 -3.34
CA VAL A 41 14.16 -16.96 -4.50
C VAL A 41 12.65 -16.72 -4.63
N SER A 42 12.13 -15.70 -3.95
CA SER A 42 10.74 -15.29 -4.13
C SER A 42 10.54 -14.71 -5.53
N SER A 43 9.36 -14.93 -6.09
CA SER A 43 9.03 -14.48 -7.45
C SER A 43 7.67 -13.82 -7.47
N SER A 44 7.55 -12.77 -8.27
CA SER A 44 6.28 -12.08 -8.45
C SER A 44 6.18 -11.44 -9.83
N GLN A 45 4.95 -11.17 -10.22
CA GLN A 45 4.59 -10.46 -11.44
C GLN A 45 3.53 -9.41 -11.12
N VAL A 46 3.55 -8.34 -11.92
CA VAL A 46 2.49 -7.33 -11.95
C VAL A 46 1.92 -7.26 -13.34
N ARG A 47 0.59 -7.18 -13.43
CA ARG A 47 -0.14 -6.92 -14.67
C ARG A 47 -1.15 -5.83 -14.40
N VAL A 48 -1.28 -4.88 -15.32
CA VAL A 48 -2.32 -3.85 -15.27
C VAL A 48 -3.18 -4.03 -16.52
N GLY A 49 -4.50 -4.12 -16.32
CA GLY A 49 -5.45 -4.26 -17.41
C GLY A 49 -6.89 -4.19 -16.94
N GLY A 50 -7.78 -3.61 -17.76
CA GLY A 50 -9.20 -3.48 -17.43
C GLY A 50 -9.49 -2.61 -16.20
N GLY A 51 -8.60 -1.67 -15.86
CA GLY A 51 -8.72 -0.83 -14.65
C GLY A 51 -8.32 -1.55 -13.36
N VAL A 52 -7.64 -2.70 -13.44
CA VAL A 52 -7.22 -3.46 -12.25
C VAL A 52 -5.72 -3.75 -12.33
N LEU A 53 -5.05 -3.57 -11.19
CA LEU A 53 -3.71 -4.07 -10.96
C LEU A 53 -3.78 -5.47 -10.34
N LEU A 54 -3.08 -6.43 -10.96
CA LEU A 54 -2.92 -7.79 -10.46
C LEU A 54 -1.48 -8.02 -10.01
N PHE A 55 -1.31 -8.29 -8.71
CA PHE A 55 -0.05 -8.67 -8.08
C PHE A 55 -0.10 -10.13 -7.65
N THR A 56 0.70 -10.98 -8.28
CA THR A 56 0.72 -12.44 -7.99
C THR A 56 2.14 -12.95 -7.88
N GLY A 57 2.32 -14.05 -7.16
CA GLY A 57 3.64 -14.64 -7.01
C GLY A 57 3.71 -15.76 -5.99
N GLN A 58 4.93 -16.06 -5.59
CA GLN A 58 5.25 -17.02 -4.54
C GLN A 58 6.35 -16.44 -3.66
N VAL A 59 6.05 -16.32 -2.36
CA VAL A 59 7.07 -16.11 -1.33
C VAL A 59 7.74 -17.44 -1.05
N ARG A 60 9.05 -17.41 -0.98
CA ARG A 60 9.93 -18.53 -0.63
C ARG A 60 10.81 -18.10 0.54
N LEU A 61 11.26 -19.04 1.36
CA LEU A 61 11.96 -18.73 2.63
C LEU A 61 13.44 -19.16 2.62
N GLU A 62 13.85 -19.82 1.55
CA GLU A 62 15.21 -20.19 1.28
C GLU A 62 16.09 -18.93 1.30
N ASN A 63 17.26 -19.03 1.96
CA ASN A 63 18.23 -17.93 2.13
C ASN A 63 17.79 -16.82 3.10
N ASN A 64 17.26 -17.22 4.26
CA ASN A 64 16.97 -16.38 5.44
C ASN A 64 15.67 -15.57 5.37
N GLY A 65 14.60 -16.23 4.91
CA GLY A 65 13.26 -15.64 4.81
C GLY A 65 12.94 -15.21 3.38
N GLY A 66 11.91 -14.38 3.22
CA GLY A 66 11.63 -13.85 1.90
C GLY A 66 10.44 -12.90 1.82
N PHE A 67 10.44 -12.13 0.74
CA PHE A 67 9.37 -11.22 0.41
C PHE A 67 9.23 -11.07 -1.10
N SER A 68 8.02 -10.70 -1.51
CA SER A 68 7.73 -10.26 -2.86
C SER A 68 7.13 -8.87 -2.83
N GLY A 69 7.43 -8.08 -3.84
CA GLY A 69 6.97 -6.70 -3.93
C GLY A 69 6.79 -6.23 -5.34
N ILE A 70 5.97 -5.22 -5.51
CA ILE A 70 5.82 -4.45 -6.74
C ILE A 70 5.89 -2.97 -6.43
N ARG A 71 6.30 -2.18 -7.41
CA ARG A 71 6.43 -0.73 -7.28
C ARG A 71 5.98 -0.04 -8.56
N SER A 72 5.32 1.11 -8.43
CA SER A 72 5.13 2.01 -9.55
C SER A 72 6.47 2.63 -9.97
N ASN A 73 6.56 3.01 -11.24
CA ASN A 73 7.61 3.93 -11.67
C ASN A 73 7.46 5.28 -10.95
N PRO A 74 8.58 6.01 -10.75
CA PRO A 74 8.53 7.31 -10.11
C PRO A 74 7.61 8.29 -10.87
N GLY A 75 6.76 8.99 -10.13
CA GLY A 75 5.91 10.09 -10.56
C GLY A 75 5.85 11.17 -9.50
N ARG A 76 4.89 12.10 -9.60
CA ARG A 76 4.60 13.08 -8.54
C ARG A 76 3.21 12.79 -7.99
N PHE A 77 3.14 12.43 -6.72
CA PHE A 77 1.89 12.21 -6.00
C PHE A 77 1.85 13.16 -4.81
N ASP A 78 1.09 14.25 -4.95
CA ASP A 78 0.89 15.19 -3.85
C ASP A 78 -0.26 14.68 -2.98
N LEU A 79 0.07 14.21 -1.77
CA LEU A 79 -0.89 13.69 -0.82
C LEU A 79 -1.22 14.70 0.29
N SER A 80 -0.72 15.94 0.21
CA SER A 80 -0.83 16.94 1.28
C SER A 80 -2.27 17.32 1.64
N GLY A 81 -3.20 17.15 0.71
CA GLY A 81 -4.62 17.39 0.92
C GLY A 81 -5.39 16.24 1.58
N PHE A 82 -4.74 15.13 1.92
CA PHE A 82 -5.39 13.93 2.46
C PHE A 82 -4.87 13.57 3.85
N SER A 83 -5.76 12.99 4.65
CA SER A 83 -5.46 12.44 5.98
C SER A 83 -5.20 10.93 5.91
N SER A 84 -5.74 10.26 4.89
CA SER A 84 -5.63 8.81 4.70
C SER A 84 -5.64 8.41 3.24
N LEU A 85 -5.21 7.17 2.99
CA LEU A 85 -5.39 6.49 1.71
C LEU A 85 -6.45 5.41 1.88
N LYS A 86 -7.33 5.27 0.89
CA LYS A 86 -8.28 4.18 0.80
C LYS A 86 -7.96 3.35 -0.43
N LEU A 87 -7.94 2.03 -0.27
CA LEU A 87 -7.69 1.09 -1.35
C LEU A 87 -8.86 0.13 -1.46
N ARG A 88 -9.32 -0.15 -2.68
CA ARG A 88 -10.25 -1.25 -2.95
C ARG A 88 -9.46 -2.44 -3.47
N VAL A 89 -9.48 -3.53 -2.70
CA VAL A 89 -8.62 -4.70 -2.93
C VAL A 89 -9.43 -5.99 -2.84
N LYS A 90 -9.01 -7.00 -3.61
CA LYS A 90 -9.46 -8.38 -3.46
C LYS A 90 -8.24 -9.27 -3.35
N GLY A 91 -8.13 -9.93 -2.20
CA GLY A 91 -6.99 -10.76 -1.90
C GLY A 91 -7.39 -12.19 -1.59
N ASP A 92 -6.45 -12.89 -0.98
CA ASP A 92 -6.47 -14.33 -0.75
C ASP A 92 -6.42 -14.68 0.74
N GLY A 93 -6.89 -13.75 1.58
CA GLY A 93 -6.92 -13.88 3.04
C GLY A 93 -5.61 -13.51 3.73
N LYS A 94 -4.58 -13.10 2.97
CA LYS A 94 -3.25 -12.77 3.51
C LYS A 94 -3.13 -11.30 3.89
N ARG A 95 -2.05 -11.01 4.62
CA ARG A 95 -1.64 -9.64 4.96
C ARG A 95 -0.64 -9.14 3.92
N TYR A 96 -0.87 -7.92 3.47
CA TYR A 96 -0.01 -7.17 2.56
C TYR A 96 0.42 -5.87 3.22
N ALA A 97 1.37 -5.16 2.61
CA ALA A 97 1.74 -3.84 3.05
C ALA A 97 1.77 -2.85 1.89
N LEU A 98 1.18 -1.68 2.14
CA LEU A 98 1.38 -0.49 1.34
C LEU A 98 2.74 0.13 1.68
N GLN A 99 3.45 0.59 0.65
CA GLN A 99 4.69 1.36 0.76
C GLN A 99 4.57 2.65 -0.04
N LEU A 100 4.94 3.78 0.57
CA LEU A 100 5.12 5.06 -0.11
C LEU A 100 6.60 5.44 -0.09
N GLY A 101 7.13 5.85 -1.24
CA GLY A 101 8.50 6.33 -1.35
C GLY A 101 8.59 7.82 -1.56
N THR A 102 9.54 8.48 -0.91
CA THR A 102 9.86 9.91 -1.14
C THR A 102 11.22 10.13 -1.80
N SER A 103 11.97 9.05 -2.05
CA SER A 103 13.25 9.04 -2.74
C SER A 103 13.53 7.66 -3.33
N THR A 104 14.22 7.61 -4.48
CA THR A 104 14.75 6.36 -5.04
C THR A 104 16.16 6.04 -4.54
N ARG A 105 16.81 6.95 -3.79
CA ARG A 105 18.24 6.88 -3.48
C ARG A 105 18.57 6.30 -2.11
N ASN A 106 17.69 6.48 -1.11
CA ASN A 106 18.00 6.14 0.28
C ASN A 106 17.43 4.79 0.74
N GLY A 107 16.63 4.12 -0.10
CA GLY A 107 15.98 2.84 0.21
C GLY A 107 14.94 2.90 1.34
N VAL A 108 14.56 4.10 1.81
CA VAL A 108 13.54 4.27 2.85
C VAL A 108 12.16 4.34 2.22
N THR A 109 11.23 3.58 2.79
CA THR A 109 9.80 3.62 2.44
C THR A 109 8.95 3.80 3.68
N TYR A 110 7.81 4.47 3.53
CA TYR A 110 6.80 4.62 4.57
C TYR A 110 5.77 3.51 4.41
N ARG A 111 5.70 2.60 5.39
CA ARG A 111 4.98 1.33 5.27
C ARG A 111 3.87 1.21 6.30
N ASN A 112 2.75 0.60 5.92
CA ASN A 112 1.77 0.04 6.85
C ASN A 112 1.09 -1.19 6.23
N GLU A 113 0.62 -2.09 7.08
CA GLU A 113 0.04 -3.38 6.71
C GLU A 113 -1.48 -3.33 6.68
N PHE A 114 -2.09 -4.16 5.84
CA PHE A 114 -3.52 -4.38 5.79
C PHE A 114 -3.84 -5.86 5.53
N GLY A 115 -4.98 -6.33 6.01
CA GLY A 115 -5.49 -7.67 5.75
C GLY A 115 -6.42 -7.70 4.55
N THR A 116 -6.63 -8.89 3.99
CA THR A 116 -7.62 -9.15 2.94
C THR A 116 -8.59 -10.23 3.38
N VAL A 117 -9.75 -10.30 2.74
CA VAL A 117 -10.67 -11.43 2.88
C VAL A 117 -10.65 -12.23 1.59
N ALA A 118 -10.45 -13.55 1.69
CA ALA A 118 -10.23 -14.40 0.54
C ALA A 118 -11.40 -14.31 -0.46
N GLY A 119 -11.09 -13.92 -1.70
CA GLY A 119 -12.05 -13.84 -2.80
C GLY A 119 -13.04 -12.67 -2.72
N GLN A 120 -12.93 -11.78 -1.73
CA GLN A 120 -13.86 -10.66 -1.55
C GLN A 120 -13.18 -9.32 -1.83
N TRP A 121 -13.89 -8.46 -2.59
CA TRP A 121 -13.55 -7.05 -2.69
C TRP A 121 -13.88 -6.35 -1.37
N ILE A 122 -12.87 -5.76 -0.75
CA ILE A 122 -13.00 -4.94 0.46
C ILE A 122 -12.34 -3.59 0.24
N GLU A 123 -12.72 -2.63 1.09
CA GLU A 123 -12.01 -1.35 1.17
C GLU A 123 -11.18 -1.31 2.44
N VAL A 124 -9.91 -0.93 2.32
CA VAL A 124 -9.00 -0.74 3.45
C VAL A 124 -8.58 0.72 3.52
N THR A 125 -8.64 1.31 4.72
CA THR A 125 -8.22 2.69 4.98
C THR A 125 -6.92 2.69 5.76
N ILE A 126 -5.92 3.41 5.26
CA ILE A 126 -4.59 3.55 5.85
C ILE A 126 -4.36 5.04 6.18
N PRO A 127 -4.45 5.45 7.45
CA PRO A 127 -4.13 6.81 7.85
C PRO A 127 -2.68 7.17 7.49
N LEU A 128 -2.40 8.34 6.93
CA LEU A 128 -1.02 8.71 6.55
C LEU A 128 -0.10 8.76 7.78
N ASN A 129 -0.62 9.21 8.92
CA ASN A 129 0.11 9.23 10.20
C ASN A 129 0.38 7.83 10.79
N SER A 130 -0.20 6.77 10.23
CA SER A 130 0.03 5.38 10.64
C SER A 130 1.19 4.72 9.89
N LEU A 131 1.67 5.33 8.81
CA LEU A 131 2.82 4.86 8.06
C LEU A 131 4.11 5.07 8.87
N ARG A 132 5.04 4.13 8.77
CA ARG A 132 6.32 4.15 9.49
C ARG A 132 7.48 4.06 8.52
N ALA A 133 8.55 4.82 8.77
CA ALA A 133 9.78 4.71 7.99
C ALA A 133 10.39 3.32 8.18
N THR A 134 10.66 2.65 7.05
CA THR A 134 11.25 1.32 7.00
C THR A 134 12.33 1.25 5.92
N ARG A 135 13.34 0.42 6.12
CA ARG A 135 14.34 0.05 5.13
C ARG A 135 14.40 -1.47 5.06
N SER A 136 14.12 -2.02 3.89
CA SER A 136 14.05 -3.49 3.70
C SER A 136 13.10 -4.19 4.70
N GLY A 137 11.96 -3.56 5.01
CA GLY A 137 10.98 -4.09 5.96
C GLY A 137 11.24 -3.70 7.43
N GLU A 138 12.50 -3.44 7.79
CA GLU A 138 12.88 -3.07 9.15
C GLU A 138 12.58 -1.61 9.47
N ARG A 139 12.08 -1.34 10.67
CA ARG A 139 11.80 0.02 11.12
C ARG A 139 13.11 0.78 11.30
N VAL A 140 13.16 2.01 10.79
CA VAL A 140 14.31 2.90 10.96
C VAL A 140 13.88 4.21 11.63
N ALA A 141 14.82 4.87 12.31
CA ALA A 141 14.63 6.25 12.74
C ALA A 141 14.57 7.17 11.51
N GLY A 142 13.65 8.13 11.53
CA GLY A 142 13.47 9.07 10.44
C GLY A 142 12.28 10.00 10.71
N PRO A 143 12.16 11.10 9.95
CA PRO A 143 10.99 11.97 10.04
C PRO A 143 9.72 11.20 9.68
N PRO A 144 8.54 11.70 10.09
CA PRO A 144 7.27 11.21 9.54
C PRO A 144 7.23 11.41 8.02
N LEU A 145 6.28 10.73 7.37
CA LEU A 145 6.02 10.93 5.94
C LEU A 145 5.77 12.41 5.66
N ASP A 146 6.50 12.97 4.70
CA ASP A 146 6.13 14.22 4.04
C ASP A 146 5.20 13.87 2.85
N PRO A 147 3.89 14.15 2.95
CA PRO A 147 2.91 13.73 1.95
C PRO A 147 3.07 14.47 0.61
N SER A 148 3.72 15.64 0.60
CA SER A 148 3.98 16.41 -0.63
C SER A 148 5.10 15.82 -1.50
N ARG A 149 5.87 14.89 -0.94
CA ARG A 149 7.09 14.34 -1.55
C ARG A 149 6.95 12.90 -2.02
N VAL A 150 5.74 12.35 -2.07
CA VAL A 150 5.55 10.97 -2.53
C VAL A 150 5.81 10.87 -4.02
N ILE A 151 6.68 9.93 -4.39
CA ILE A 151 7.10 9.69 -5.76
C ILE A 151 6.77 8.29 -6.27
N PHE A 152 6.44 7.33 -5.41
CA PHE A 152 5.98 6.02 -5.86
C PHE A 152 5.09 5.34 -4.81
N PHE A 153 4.25 4.44 -5.32
CA PHE A 153 3.50 3.46 -4.53
C PHE A 153 4.16 2.09 -4.66
N GLY A 154 4.02 1.27 -3.62
CA GLY A 154 4.46 -0.12 -3.63
C GLY A 154 3.54 -1.00 -2.80
N LEU A 155 3.49 -2.28 -3.17
CA LEU A 155 2.76 -3.31 -2.45
C LEU A 155 3.71 -4.47 -2.19
N THR A 156 3.71 -4.99 -0.97
CA THR A 156 4.60 -6.09 -0.56
C THR A 156 3.86 -7.16 0.22
N ILE A 157 4.36 -8.38 0.14
CA ILE A 157 4.03 -9.50 1.01
C ILE A 157 5.34 -10.13 1.49
N GLY A 158 5.44 -10.32 2.80
CA GLY A 158 6.63 -10.87 3.47
C GLY A 158 6.23 -11.18 4.90
N ASN A 159 5.72 -12.39 5.11
CA ASN A 159 5.09 -12.83 6.36
C ASN A 159 5.77 -14.08 6.93
N ASN A 160 7.02 -14.33 6.54
CA ASN A 160 7.82 -15.49 6.93
C ASN A 160 7.13 -16.84 6.70
N ARG A 161 6.32 -16.92 5.63
CA ARG A 161 5.67 -18.15 5.17
C ARG A 161 5.95 -18.36 3.69
N ALA A 162 6.28 -19.61 3.33
CA ALA A 162 6.41 -20.01 1.94
C ALA A 162 5.02 -20.25 1.36
N GLU A 163 4.53 -19.36 0.50
CA GLU A 163 3.17 -19.45 -0.02
C GLU A 163 2.98 -18.71 -1.35
N ARG A 164 1.99 -19.17 -2.11
CA ARG A 164 1.49 -18.45 -3.29
C ARG A 164 0.54 -17.36 -2.86
N PHE A 165 0.55 -16.26 -3.59
CA PHE A 165 -0.33 -15.14 -3.30
C PHE A 165 -0.93 -14.50 -4.55
N ALA A 166 -2.08 -13.85 -4.36
CA ALA A 166 -2.77 -13.07 -5.36
C ALA A 166 -3.51 -11.88 -4.73
N LEU A 167 -3.23 -10.68 -5.23
CA LEU A 167 -3.87 -9.44 -4.84
C LEU A 167 -4.30 -8.68 -6.09
N GLU A 168 -5.59 -8.38 -6.18
CA GLU A 168 -6.17 -7.44 -7.14
C GLU A 168 -6.39 -6.09 -6.44
N VAL A 169 -6.10 -4.99 -7.14
CA VAL A 169 -6.36 -3.62 -6.67
C VAL A 169 -7.13 -2.90 -7.76
N ASP A 170 -8.30 -2.36 -7.40
CA ASP A 170 -9.19 -1.63 -8.30
C ASP A 170 -8.83 -0.14 -8.32
N TRP A 171 -8.57 0.45 -7.14
CA TRP A 171 -8.11 1.83 -7.07
C TRP A 171 -7.42 2.14 -5.74
N ILE A 172 -6.70 3.27 -5.74
CA ILE A 172 -6.18 3.97 -4.58
C ILE A 172 -6.69 5.40 -4.61
N LYS A 173 -7.30 5.85 -3.51
CA LYS A 173 -7.86 7.20 -3.34
C LYS A 173 -7.28 7.89 -2.12
N GLY A 174 -7.16 9.21 -2.19
CA GLY A 174 -6.95 10.06 -1.03
C GLY A 174 -8.29 10.40 -0.35
N GLN A 175 -8.28 10.57 0.98
CA GLN A 175 -9.41 11.04 1.80
C GLN A 175 -8.97 12.03 2.87
#